data_AF-F9YTA9-F1
#
_entry.id   AF-F9YTA9-F1
#
_cell.length_a   1.000
_cell.length_b   1.000
_cell.length_c   1.000
_cell.angle_alpha   90.00
_cell.angle_beta   90.00
_cell.angle_gamma   90.00
#
_symmetry.space_group_name_H-M   'P 1'
#
loop_
_entity.id
_entity.type
_entity.pdbx_description
1 polymer ?
#
loop_
_entity_poly.entity_id
_entity_poly.type
_entity_poly.pdbx_seq_one_letter_code
_entity_poly.pdbx_strand_id
1 'polypeptide(L)'
;MKTNHLFLDVSEINNYEQIISEIINDPNFEHIYDVEAYIADIDKKRDLNSLEHKRAVFTIIKGLLDTSLIEVDTQFIRPKHVQNPKTEEEFFAYLDEYWDKVDKDIRGYLVFFENKKQI
;
A
#
# COMPACT_ATOMS: atom_id res chain seq x y z
N MET A 1 5.65 8.64 18.62
CA MET A 1 5.31 9.88 17.89
C MET A 1 4.00 9.64 17.16
N LYS A 2 3.13 10.65 17.01
CA LYS A 2 1.75 10.51 16.52
C LYS A 2 1.72 9.99 15.06
N THR A 3 1.14 8.82 14.85
CA THR A 3 0.88 8.14 13.57
C THR A 3 -0.03 8.92 12.59
N ASN A 4 -0.64 10.02 13.01
CA ASN A 4 -1.57 10.85 12.20
C ASN A 4 -0.98 11.54 10.95
N HIS A 5 0.29 11.36 10.61
CA HIS A 5 0.92 12.00 9.44
C HIS A 5 1.19 11.04 8.28
N LEU A 6 0.93 9.74 8.45
CA LEU A 6 1.19 8.71 7.43
C LEU A 6 0.02 8.51 6.48
N PHE A 7 -1.19 8.88 6.88
CA PHE A 7 -2.42 8.61 6.15
C PHE A 7 -3.11 9.92 5.76
N LEU A 8 -3.81 9.89 4.62
CA LEU A 8 -4.83 10.88 4.26
C LEU A 8 -6.17 10.56 4.93
N ASP A 9 -7.03 11.57 5.05
CA ASP A 9 -8.46 11.31 5.24
C ASP A 9 -8.99 10.63 3.96
N VAL A 10 -9.80 9.58 4.11
CA VAL A 10 -10.34 8.82 2.97
C VAL A 10 -11.15 9.71 2.01
N SER A 11 -11.77 10.78 2.52
CA SER A 11 -12.50 11.76 1.71
C SER A 11 -11.60 12.57 0.77
N GLU A 12 -10.29 12.58 0.99
CA GLU A 12 -9.31 13.23 0.11
C GLU A 12 -8.96 12.35 -1.10
N ILE A 13 -9.27 11.05 -1.07
CA ILE A 13 -9.02 10.09 -2.16
C ILE A 13 -10.29 9.96 -3.01
N ASN A 14 -10.21 10.41 -4.26
CA ASN A 14 -11.32 10.28 -5.20
C ASN A 14 -11.61 8.80 -5.46
N ASN A 15 -12.89 8.43 -5.41
CA ASN A 15 -13.36 7.08 -5.70
C ASN A 15 -12.65 5.99 -4.86
N TYR A 16 -12.32 6.31 -3.60
CA TYR A 16 -11.68 5.39 -2.66
C TYR A 16 -12.32 3.98 -2.64
N GLU A 17 -13.64 3.92 -2.48
CA GLU A 17 -14.37 2.63 -2.44
C GLU A 17 -14.25 1.84 -3.75
N GLN A 18 -14.17 2.54 -4.89
CA GLN A 18 -13.97 1.90 -6.18
C GLN A 18 -12.56 1.29 -6.26
N ILE A 19 -11.52 2.03 -5.83
CA ILE A 19 -10.14 1.54 -5.80
C ILE A 19 -10.05 0.26 -4.96
N ILE A 20 -10.61 0.28 -3.74
CA ILE A 20 -10.62 -0.89 -2.85
C ILE A 20 -11.36 -2.07 -3.52
N SER A 21 -12.53 -1.81 -4.08
CA SER A 21 -13.34 -2.84 -4.74
C SER A 21 -12.65 -3.45 -5.95
N GLU A 22 -11.99 -2.65 -6.79
CA GLU A 22 -11.29 -3.17 -7.97
C GLU A 22 -10.09 -4.02 -7.57
N ILE A 23 -9.26 -3.54 -6.64
CA ILE A 23 -8.09 -4.29 -6.15
C ILE A 23 -8.49 -5.65 -5.57
N ILE A 24 -9.50 -5.69 -4.70
CA ILE A 24 -9.95 -6.94 -4.05
C ILE A 24 -10.43 -7.99 -5.06
N ASN A 25 -10.90 -7.55 -6.23
CA ASN A 25 -11.40 -8.41 -7.29
C ASN A 25 -10.39 -8.62 -8.43
N ASP A 26 -9.19 -8.03 -8.36
CA ASP A 26 -8.12 -8.26 -9.32
C ASP A 26 -7.35 -9.54 -8.97
N PRO A 27 -7.39 -10.59 -9.82
CA PRO A 27 -6.63 -11.81 -9.58
C PRO A 27 -5.11 -11.64 -9.76
N ASN A 28 -4.66 -10.52 -10.35
CA ASN A 28 -3.25 -10.23 -10.59
C ASN A 28 -2.67 -9.21 -9.59
N PHE A 29 -3.45 -8.75 -8.61
CA PHE A 29 -2.95 -7.86 -7.58
C PHE A 29 -1.89 -8.55 -6.73
N GLU A 30 -0.67 -8.03 -6.74
CA GLU A 30 0.49 -8.70 -6.15
C GLU A 30 1.33 -7.77 -5.27
N HIS A 31 1.44 -6.48 -5.58
CA HIS A 31 2.43 -5.62 -4.94
C HIS A 31 2.05 -4.12 -4.98
N ILE A 32 2.88 -3.28 -4.36
CA ILE A 32 2.56 -1.84 -4.19
C ILE A 32 2.39 -1.12 -5.52
N TYR A 33 3.04 -1.54 -6.62
CA TYR A 33 2.83 -0.90 -7.92
C TYR A 33 1.40 -0.99 -8.41
N ASP A 34 0.67 -2.05 -8.05
CA ASP A 34 -0.71 -2.22 -8.47
C ASP A 34 -1.57 -1.18 -7.75
N VAL A 35 -1.31 -0.94 -6.46
CA VAL A 35 -1.94 0.15 -5.70
C VAL A 35 -1.65 1.51 -6.35
N GLU A 36 -0.39 1.77 -6.71
CA GLU A 36 0.00 3.02 -7.38
C GLU A 36 -0.69 3.18 -8.74
N ALA A 37 -0.82 2.09 -9.51
CA ALA A 37 -1.50 2.09 -10.81
C ALA A 37 -2.99 2.39 -10.67
N TYR A 38 -3.69 1.78 -9.70
CA TYR A 38 -5.09 2.07 -9.44
C TYR A 38 -5.31 3.51 -8.96
N ILE A 39 -4.43 4.06 -8.12
CA ILE A 39 -4.50 5.48 -7.74
C ILE A 39 -4.31 6.38 -8.97
N ALA A 40 -3.31 6.08 -9.81
CA ALA A 40 -3.03 6.85 -11.01
C ALA A 40 -4.18 6.81 -12.02
N ASP A 41 -4.88 5.68 -12.15
CA ASP A 41 -6.00 5.54 -13.09
C ASP A 41 -7.35 6.00 -12.52
N ILE A 42 -7.61 5.87 -11.23
CA ILE A 42 -8.96 6.13 -10.68
C ILE A 42 -9.04 7.47 -9.93
N ASP A 43 -8.02 7.80 -9.13
CA ASP A 43 -8.02 9.04 -8.36
C ASP A 43 -7.57 10.25 -9.19
N LYS A 44 -6.58 10.06 -10.07
CA LYS A 44 -6.05 11.04 -11.05
C LYS A 44 -5.66 12.41 -10.48
N LYS A 45 -5.41 12.54 -9.17
CA LYS A 45 -5.09 13.85 -8.55
C LYS A 45 -3.61 14.09 -8.28
N ARG A 46 -2.79 13.04 -8.21
CA ARG A 46 -1.53 13.09 -7.45
C ARG A 46 -0.30 12.95 -8.35
N ASP A 47 0.73 13.72 -8.02
CA ASP A 47 2.07 13.50 -8.58
C ASP A 47 2.71 12.29 -7.90
N LEU A 48 3.25 11.35 -8.70
CA LEU A 48 3.78 10.05 -8.23
C LEU A 48 4.89 10.18 -7.17
N ASN A 49 5.60 11.31 -7.12
CA ASN A 49 6.70 11.51 -6.16
C ASN A 49 6.29 12.44 -5.00
N SER A 50 5.03 12.85 -4.94
CA SER A 50 4.54 13.70 -3.86
C SER A 50 4.35 12.94 -2.55
N LEU A 51 4.49 13.66 -1.44
CA LEU A 51 4.11 13.16 -0.11
C LEU A 51 2.63 12.75 -0.07
N GLU A 52 1.78 13.43 -0.83
CA GLU A 52 0.35 13.08 -0.93
C GLU A 52 0.14 11.73 -1.60
N HIS A 53 0.90 11.40 -2.65
CA HIS A 53 0.85 10.09 -3.28
C HIS A 53 1.29 8.98 -2.34
N LYS A 54 2.41 9.17 -1.62
CA LYS A 54 2.85 8.25 -0.56
C LYS A 54 1.74 7.97 0.46
N ARG A 55 1.12 9.03 0.97
CA ARG A 55 0.03 8.91 1.97
C ARG A 55 -1.21 8.25 1.38
N ALA A 56 -1.56 8.54 0.13
CA ALA A 56 -2.69 7.88 -0.54
C ALA A 56 -2.44 6.37 -0.68
N VAL A 57 -1.24 5.97 -1.10
CA VAL A 57 -0.85 4.55 -1.18
C VAL A 57 -0.96 3.89 0.18
N PHE A 58 -0.45 4.53 1.24
CA PHE A 58 -0.54 3.98 2.60
C PHE A 58 -1.99 3.87 3.09
N THR A 59 -2.82 4.87 2.81
CA THR A 59 -4.26 4.84 3.14
C THR A 59 -4.98 3.72 2.39
N ILE A 60 -4.70 3.50 1.10
CA ILE A 60 -5.29 2.39 0.33
C ILE A 60 -4.83 1.04 0.88
N ILE A 61 -3.53 0.85 1.11
CA ILE A 61 -3.01 -0.40 1.70
C ILE A 61 -3.68 -0.67 3.05
N LYS A 62 -3.82 0.34 3.91
CA LYS A 62 -4.53 0.20 5.17
C LYS A 62 -5.98 -0.26 4.95
N GLY A 63 -6.69 0.40 4.03
CA GLY A 63 -8.05 0.02 3.64
C GLY A 63 -8.18 -1.42 3.17
N LEU A 64 -7.22 -1.90 2.37
CA LEU A 64 -7.19 -3.28 1.90
C LEU A 64 -7.00 -4.28 3.05
N LEU A 65 -6.06 -4.00 3.96
CA LEU A 65 -5.81 -4.85 5.13
C LEU A 65 -7.01 -4.87 6.09
N ASP A 66 -7.69 -3.74 6.27
CA ASP A 66 -8.91 -3.62 7.08
C ASP A 66 -10.05 -4.52 6.54
N THR A 67 -10.07 -4.85 5.25
CA THR A 67 -11.08 -5.75 4.66
C THR A 67 -10.90 -7.22 5.05
N SER A 68 -9.72 -7.60 5.57
CA SER A 68 -9.32 -9.00 5.81
C SER A 68 -9.35 -9.93 4.60
N LEU A 69 -9.56 -9.41 3.38
CA LEU A 69 -9.56 -10.18 2.12
C LEU A 69 -8.18 -10.18 1.45
N ILE A 70 -7.33 -9.22 1.79
CA ILE A 70 -5.94 -9.12 1.36
C ILE A 70 -5.06 -9.24 2.61
N GLU A 71 -3.93 -9.95 2.51
CA GLU A 71 -2.89 -9.94 3.53
C GLU A 71 -1.50 -9.66 2.96
N VAL A 72 -0.57 -9.33 3.85
CA VAL A 72 0.83 -9.11 3.48
C VAL A 72 1.54 -10.46 3.35
N ASP A 73 2.21 -10.69 2.22
CA ASP A 73 3.13 -11.80 2.07
C ASP A 73 4.46 -11.46 2.77
N THR A 74 4.59 -11.97 4.00
CA THR A 74 5.76 -11.73 4.84
C THR A 74 7.05 -12.38 4.31
N GLN A 75 6.99 -13.29 3.33
CA GLN A 75 8.17 -13.92 2.72
C GLN A 75 8.88 -12.98 1.72
N PHE A 76 8.16 -12.01 1.18
CA PHE A 76 8.66 -11.13 0.12
C PHE A 76 8.81 -9.67 0.54
N ILE A 77 8.89 -9.41 1.85
CA ILE A 77 9.31 -8.12 2.40
C ILE A 77 10.79 -7.85 2.06
N ARG A 78 11.14 -6.60 1.72
CA ARG A 78 12.48 -6.17 1.25
C ARG A 78 12.96 -4.86 1.88
N PRO A 79 14.15 -4.80 2.51
CA PRO A 79 15.23 -5.79 2.38
C PRO A 79 15.09 -7.00 3.32
N LYS A 80 15.54 -8.19 2.87
CA LYS A 80 15.42 -9.48 3.60
C LYS A 80 16.07 -9.53 4.99
N HIS A 81 16.90 -8.54 5.33
CA HIS A 81 17.58 -8.45 6.62
C HIS A 81 16.78 -7.66 7.67
N VAL A 82 15.64 -7.09 7.28
CA VAL A 82 14.73 -6.42 8.21
C VAL A 82 13.88 -7.47 8.90
N GLN A 83 13.70 -7.31 10.20
CA GLN A 83 12.76 -8.15 10.93
C GLN A 83 11.36 -7.90 10.39
N ASN A 84 10.64 -8.98 10.02
CA ASN A 84 9.28 -8.86 9.54
C ASN A 84 8.41 -8.12 10.58
N PRO A 85 7.68 -7.07 10.17
CA PRO A 85 6.79 -6.34 11.05
C PRO A 85 5.70 -7.28 11.60
N LYS A 86 5.41 -7.16 12.89
CA LYS A 86 4.44 -7.99 13.62
C LYS A 86 3.14 -7.25 13.91
N THR A 87 3.14 -5.94 13.76
CA THR A 87 1.98 -5.08 14.00
C THR A 87 1.74 -4.17 12.80
N GLU A 88 0.51 -3.65 12.68
CA GLU A 88 0.18 -2.64 11.67
C GLU A 88 1.10 -1.41 11.80
N GLU A 89 1.38 -0.96 13.03
CA GLU A 89 2.27 0.18 13.29
C GLU A 89 3.69 -0.10 12.77
N GLU A 90 4.24 -1.29 13.07
CA GLU A 90 5.56 -1.70 12.57
C GLU A 90 5.60 -1.81 11.05
N PHE A 91 4.51 -2.28 10.44
CA PHE A 91 4.40 -2.43 8.99
C PHE A 91 4.43 -1.06 8.28
N PHE A 92 3.63 -0.10 8.74
CA PHE A 92 3.65 1.23 8.14
C PHE A 92 4.90 2.04 8.50
N ALA A 93 5.50 1.82 9.67
CA ALA A 93 6.80 2.39 9.99
C ALA A 93 7.90 1.88 9.04
N TYR A 94 7.89 0.57 8.73
CA TYR A 94 8.77 -0.02 7.73
C TYR A 94 8.54 0.60 6.34
N LEU A 95 7.28 0.67 5.87
CA LEU A 95 6.99 1.29 4.58
C LEU A 95 7.46 2.74 4.53
N ASP A 96 7.20 3.53 5.57
CA ASP A 96 7.61 4.93 5.66
C ASP A 96 9.13 5.09 5.61
N GLU A 97 9.86 4.25 6.35
CA GLU A 97 11.31 4.25 6.43
C GLU A 97 11.96 3.94 5.06
N TYR A 98 11.42 2.95 4.33
CA TYR A 98 12.05 2.46 3.11
C TYR A 98 11.54 3.12 1.83
N TRP A 99 10.39 3.80 1.87
CA TRP A 99 9.76 4.44 0.70
C TRP A 99 10.69 5.32 -0.14
N ASP A 100 11.55 6.10 0.53
CA ASP A 100 12.48 7.06 -0.07
C ASP A 100 13.94 6.54 -0.06
N LYS A 101 14.19 5.37 0.54
CA LYS A 101 15.53 4.74 0.58
C LYS A 101 15.76 3.79 -0.59
N VAL A 102 14.70 3.36 -1.26
CA VAL A 102 14.77 2.51 -2.45
C VAL A 102 14.46 3.32 -3.69
N ASP A 103 15.05 2.93 -4.82
CA ASP A 103 14.70 3.56 -6.09
C ASP A 103 13.20 3.41 -6.36
N LYS A 104 12.60 4.44 -6.94
CA LYS A 104 11.17 4.43 -7.32
C LYS A 104 10.81 3.21 -8.18
N ASP A 105 11.76 2.73 -8.99
CA ASP A 105 11.60 1.61 -9.92
C ASP A 105 11.69 0.25 -9.21
N ILE A 106 11.95 0.22 -7.89
CA ILE A 106 11.85 -0.99 -7.06
C ILE A 106 10.92 -0.86 -5.84
N ARG A 107 10.30 0.30 -5.62
CA ARG A 107 9.42 0.56 -4.46
C ARG A 107 8.24 -0.40 -4.38
N GLY A 108 7.69 -0.78 -5.54
CA GLY A 108 6.62 -1.77 -5.64
C GLY A 108 6.95 -3.07 -4.92
N TYR A 109 8.23 -3.46 -4.92
CA TYR A 109 8.73 -4.72 -4.36
C TYR A 109 9.11 -4.66 -2.89
N LEU A 110 8.81 -3.55 -2.19
CA LEU A 110 8.98 -3.48 -0.74
C LEU A 110 8.10 -4.51 -0.02
N VAL A 111 6.90 -4.77 -0.56
CA VAL A 111 5.89 -5.67 0.00
C VAL A 111 5.10 -6.30 -1.14
N PHE A 112 4.79 -7.58 -0.96
CA PHE A 112 3.85 -8.33 -1.78
C PHE A 112 2.60 -8.65 -0.95
N PHE A 113 1.49 -8.90 -1.64
CA PHE A 113 0.18 -9.16 -1.06
C PHE A 113 -0.35 -10.51 -1.56
N GLU A 114 -1.14 -11.17 -0.70
CA GLU A 114 -1.88 -12.37 -1.04
C GLU A 114 -3.39 -12.08 -0.97
N ASN A 115 -4.13 -12.51 -2.00
CA ASN A 115 -5.58 -12.42 -2.02
C ASN A 115 -6.18 -13.70 -1.42
N LYS A 116 -6.89 -13.57 -0.30
CA LYS A 116 -7.52 -14.68 0.41
C LYS A 116 -8.74 -15.25 -0.29
N LYS A 117 -9.24 -14.62 -1.36
CA LYS A 117 -10.35 -15.17 -2.15
C LYS A 117 -10.00 -16.44 -2.94
N GLN A 118 -8.77 -16.93 -2.87
CA GLN A 118 -8.43 -18.25 -3.40
C GLN A 118 -8.61 -19.34 -2.32
N ILE A 119 -9.85 -19.85 -2.20
CA ILE A 119 -10.29 -21.26 -2.15
C ILE A 119 -11.83 -21.27 -2.14
#